data_AF-A0A3C0R7F1-F1
#
_entry.id   AF-A0A3C0R7F1-F1
#
_cell.length_a   1.000
_cell.length_b   1.000
_cell.length_c   1.000
_cell.angle_alpha   90.00
_cell.angle_beta   90.00
_cell.angle_gamma   90.00
#
_symmetry.space_group_name_H-M   'P 1'
#
loop_
_entity.id
_entity.type
_entity.pdbx_description
1 polymer ?
#
loop_
_entity_poly.entity_id
_entity_poly.type
_entity_poly.pdbx_seq_one_letter_code
_entity_poly.pdbx_strand_id
1 'polypeptide(L)'
;QKPYEQGKEKYQEELAERFHNGEVLKADSIKQKGKAYKTPAGRTVYGGGGITPDVFVPLDTTSLDAPAMRFYRRNTLVNFVYDYY
;
A
#
# COMPACT_ATOMS: atom_id res chain seq x y z
N GLN A 1 6.52 18.61 3.10
CA GLN A 1 7.30 17.86 2.11
C GLN A 1 8.35 17.07 2.85
N LYS A 2 8.55 15.80 2.48
CA LYS A 2 9.58 14.95 3.08
C LYS A 2 10.98 15.44 2.67
N PRO A 3 11.92 15.62 3.61
CA PRO A 3 13.27 16.05 3.28
C PRO A 3 14.05 14.93 2.58
N TYR A 4 14.84 15.30 1.57
CA TYR A 4 15.77 14.41 0.87
C TYR A 4 17.21 14.51 1.38
N GLU A 5 17.48 15.41 2.34
CA GLU A 5 18.81 15.76 2.82
C GLU A 5 19.55 14.60 3.52
N GLN A 6 18.81 13.68 4.11
CA GLN A 6 19.37 12.54 4.86
C GLN A 6 19.62 11.31 3.98
N GLY A 7 19.61 11.50 2.66
CA GLY A 7 19.89 10.44 1.68
C GLY A 7 18.69 9.54 1.37
N LYS A 8 18.88 8.70 0.35
CA LYS A 8 17.84 7.80 -0.17
C LYS A 8 17.44 6.71 0.82
N GLU A 9 18.39 6.19 1.59
CA GLU A 9 18.16 5.08 2.51
C GLU A 9 17.15 5.44 3.59
N LYS A 10 17.35 6.57 4.27
CA LYS A 10 16.42 7.07 5.29
C LYS A 10 15.06 7.44 4.72
N TYR A 11 15.02 7.85 3.44
CA TYR A 11 13.76 8.01 2.73
C TYR A 11 13.04 6.67 2.55
N GLN A 12 13.74 5.60 2.19
CA GLN A 12 13.15 4.27 2.01
C GLN A 12 12.75 3.62 3.34
N GLU A 13 13.51 3.86 4.41
CA GLU A 13 13.24 3.33 5.74
C GLU A 13 11.85 3.74 6.26
N GLU A 14 11.45 5.01 6.12
CA GLU A 14 10.09 5.44 6.51
C GLU A 14 8.99 4.70 5.73
N LEU A 15 9.23 4.32 4.47
CA LEU A 15 8.25 3.54 3.70
C LEU A 15 8.13 2.11 4.27
N ALA A 16 9.26 1.53 4.69
CA ALA A 16 9.26 0.24 5.38
C ALA A 16 8.55 0.35 6.75
N GLU A 17 8.80 1.41 7.52
CA GLU A 17 8.09 1.66 8.78
C GLU A 17 6.57 1.75 8.58
N ARG A 18 6.11 2.49 7.56
CA ARG A 18 4.66 2.58 7.21
C ARG A 18 4.07 1.21 6.89
N PHE A 19 4.82 0.36 6.19
CA PHE A 19 4.41 -1.02 5.91
C PHE A 19 4.28 -1.82 7.21
N HIS A 20 5.31 -1.79 8.06
CA HIS A 20 5.34 -2.53 9.33
C HIS A 20 4.28 -2.05 10.34
N ASN A 21 3.96 -0.75 10.32
CA ASN A 21 2.95 -0.16 11.19
C ASN A 21 1.50 -0.33 10.69
N GLY A 22 1.31 -0.98 9.53
CA GLY A 22 -0.01 -1.25 8.97
C GLY A 22 -0.68 -0.06 8.29
N GLU A 23 0.04 1.06 8.10
CA GLU A 23 -0.47 2.26 7.41
C GLU A 23 -0.86 2.00 5.95
N VAL A 24 -0.30 0.95 5.34
CA VAL A 24 -0.63 0.50 3.97
C VAL A 24 -1.81 -0.47 3.92
N LEU A 25 -2.24 -1.01 5.07
CA LEU A 25 -3.28 -2.03 5.17
C LEU A 25 -4.59 -1.48 5.73
N LYS A 26 -4.51 -0.55 6.69
CA LYS A 26 -5.69 0.00 7.35
C LYS A 26 -5.61 1.53 7.46
N ALA A 27 -6.72 2.18 7.12
CA ALA A 27 -6.84 3.64 7.17
C ALA A 27 -6.68 4.21 8.59
N ASP A 28 -7.16 3.49 9.61
CA ASP A 28 -7.09 3.89 11.03
C ASP A 28 -5.68 3.89 11.60
N SER A 29 -4.76 3.19 10.94
CA SER A 29 -3.37 3.09 11.34
C SER A 29 -2.55 4.32 10.89
N ILE A 30 -3.09 5.15 10.00
CA ILE A 30 -2.46 6.38 9.51
C ILE A 30 -2.52 7.47 10.57
N LYS A 31 -1.38 7.76 11.21
CA LYS A 31 -1.25 8.82 12.20
C LYS A 31 -0.60 10.04 11.59
N GLN A 32 -1.34 11.15 11.51
CA GLN A 32 -0.79 12.42 11.06
C GLN A 32 0.26 12.91 12.06
N LYS A 33 1.48 13.18 11.58
CA LYS A 33 2.58 13.71 12.40
C LYS A 33 2.91 15.14 11.97
N GLY A 34 3.34 15.96 12.92
CA GLY A 34 3.88 17.31 12.66
C GLY A 34 2.84 18.43 12.59
N LYS A 35 3.32 19.62 12.20
CA LYS A 35 2.52 20.85 12.22
C LYS A 35 1.48 20.83 11.09
N ALA A 36 0.27 21.30 11.38
CA ALA A 36 -0.77 21.50 10.38
C ALA A 36 -0.52 22.76 9.56
N TYR A 37 -0.76 22.67 8.25
CA TYR A 37 -0.65 23.75 7.28
C TYR A 37 -1.91 23.80 6.42
N LYS A 38 -2.25 24.99 5.92
CA LYS A 38 -3.35 25.18 4.98
C LYS A 38 -2.80 25.39 3.58
N THR A 39 -3.26 24.57 2.64
CA THR A 39 -3.00 24.78 1.21
C THR A 39 -3.78 26.00 0.71
N PRO A 40 -3.41 26.63 -0.41
CA PRO A 40 -4.16 27.75 -1.00
C PRO A 40 -5.63 27.40 -1.27
N ALA A 41 -5.93 26.13 -1.56
CA ALA A 41 -7.28 25.61 -1.76
C ALA A 41 -8.02 25.26 -0.46
N GLY A 42 -7.48 25.60 0.71
CA GLY A 42 -8.13 25.45 2.03
C GLY A 42 -7.96 24.09 2.72
N ARG A 43 -7.40 23.08 2.03
CA ARG A 43 -7.12 21.76 2.61
C ARG A 43 -6.06 21.82 3.69
N THR A 44 -6.29 21.14 4.82
CA THR A 44 -5.28 20.93 5.87
C THR A 44 -4.33 19.81 5.47
N VAL A 45 -3.03 20.05 5.56
CA VAL A 45 -1.98 19.04 5.38
C VAL A 45 -1.01 19.11 6.55
N TYR A 46 -0.28 18.02 6.81
CA TYR A 46 0.65 17.94 7.92
C TYR A 46 2.10 17.92 7.41
N GLY A 47 2.99 18.67 8.07
CA GLY A 47 4.41 18.74 7.72
C GLY A 47 5.24 17.65 8.39
N GLY A 48 6.46 17.42 7.90
CA GLY A 48 7.35 16.38 8.41
C GLY A 48 7.19 15.01 7.76
N GLY A 49 6.31 14.89 6.76
CA GLY A 49 6.16 13.70 5.93
C GLY A 49 5.67 14.01 4.51
N GLY A 50 5.13 12.98 3.85
CA GLY A 50 4.36 13.09 2.61
C GLY A 50 2.92 13.59 2.85
N ILE A 51 2.27 14.05 1.79
CA ILE A 51 0.86 14.47 1.85
C ILE A 51 -0.02 13.21 1.90
N THR A 52 -0.80 13.05 2.97
CA THR A 52 -1.76 11.94 3.10
C THR A 52 -2.91 12.10 2.09
N PRO A 53 -3.26 11.06 1.30
CA PRO A 53 -4.38 11.12 0.36
C PRO A 53 -5.73 11.17 1.09
N ASP A 54 -6.74 11.72 0.42
CA ASP A 54 -8.10 11.81 0.96
C ASP A 54 -8.86 10.48 0.86
N VAL A 55 -8.47 9.62 -0.10
CA VAL A 55 -9.00 8.28 -0.29
C VAL A 55 -7.92 7.27 0.07
N PHE A 56 -8.24 6.38 1.00
CA PHE A 56 -7.37 5.26 1.36
C PHE A 56 -7.58 4.09 0.41
N VAL A 57 -6.50 3.59 -0.17
CA VAL A 57 -6.48 2.37 -0.99
C VAL A 57 -5.54 1.37 -0.32
N PRO A 58 -6.05 0.28 0.26
CA PRO A 58 -5.21 -0.71 0.93
C PRO A 58 -4.34 -1.45 -0.08
N LEU A 59 -3.21 -1.96 0.38
CA LEU A 59 -2.40 -2.92 -0.36
C LEU A 59 -3.22 -4.21 -0.57
N ASP A 60 -3.24 -4.71 -1.80
CA ASP A 60 -3.81 -6.02 -2.10
C ASP A 60 -2.94 -7.12 -1.48
N THR A 61 -3.51 -7.86 -0.54
CA THR A 61 -2.84 -8.97 0.17
C THR A 61 -3.24 -10.34 -0.39
N THR A 62 -4.05 -10.37 -1.44
CA THR A 62 -4.54 -11.61 -2.03
C THR A 62 -3.40 -12.34 -2.74
N SER A 63 -2.91 -13.44 -2.14
CA SER A 63 -1.78 -14.20 -2.71
C SER A 63 -2.13 -14.93 -4.02
N LEU A 64 -3.41 -15.27 -4.22
CA LEU A 64 -3.96 -15.86 -5.43
C LEU A 64 -5.33 -15.24 -5.71
N ASP A 65 -5.46 -14.53 -6.82
CA ASP A 65 -6.74 -13.98 -7.27
C ASP A 65 -7.80 -15.08 -7.41
N ALA A 66 -9.07 -14.73 -7.21
CA ALA A 66 -10.21 -15.63 -7.28
C ALA A 66 -10.28 -16.51 -8.54
N PRO A 67 -9.94 -16.03 -9.77
CA PRO A 67 -9.85 -16.87 -10.96
C PRO A 67 -8.71 -17.90 -10.85
N ALA A 68 -7.52 -17.49 -10.41
CA ALA A 68 -6.38 -18.38 -10.25
C ALA A 68 -6.71 -19.49 -9.23
N MET A 69 -7.33 -19.12 -8.11
CA MET A 69 -7.78 -20.04 -7.09
C MET A 69 -8.89 -20.99 -7.60
N ARG A 70 -9.76 -20.54 -8.52
CA ARG A 70 -10.76 -21.41 -9.17
C ARG A 70 -10.11 -22.43 -10.10
N PHE A 71 -9.11 -22.05 -10.89
CA PHE A 71 -8.38 -22.99 -11.76
C PHE A 71 -7.64 -24.04 -10.95
N TYR A 72 -7.00 -23.64 -9.85
CA TYR A 72 -6.32 -24.55 -8.93
C TYR A 72 -7.32 -25.54 -8.30
N ARG A 73 -8.42 -25.04 -7.71
CA ARG A 73 -9.43 -25.91 -7.05
C ARG A 73 -10.14 -26.87 -8.00
N ARG A 74 -10.33 -26.48 -9.26
CA ARG A 74 -10.96 -27.32 -10.29
C ARG A 74 -9.99 -28.27 -10.97
N ASN A 75 -8.71 -28.25 -10.59
CA ASN A 75 -7.65 -29.03 -11.20
C ASN A 75 -7.59 -28.87 -12.73
N THR A 76 -8.01 -27.70 -13.23
CA THR A 76 -8.27 -27.47 -14.67
C THR A 76 -7.01 -27.67 -15.51
N LEU A 77 -5.86 -27.23 -15.00
CA LEU A 77 -4.56 -27.43 -15.65
C LEU A 77 -4.20 -28.92 -15.79
N VAL A 78 -4.43 -29.70 -14.73
CA VAL A 78 -4.13 -31.13 -14.73
C VAL A 78 -5.08 -31.87 -15.68
N ASN A 79 -6.38 -31.60 -15.61
CA ASN A 79 -7.36 -32.21 -16.52
C ASN A 79 -7.07 -31.86 -17.97
N PHE A 80 -6.72 -30.60 -18.28
CA PHE A 80 -6.33 -30.20 -19.63
C PHE A 80 -5.14 -31.02 -20.16
N VAL A 81 -4.12 -31.25 -19.33
CA VAL A 81 -2.95 -32.06 -19.71
C VAL A 81 -3.35 -33.52 -19.92
N TYR A 82 -4.21 -34.10 -19.07
CA TYR A 82 -4.71 -35.46 -19.22
C TYR A 82 -5.65 -35.65 -20.42
N ASP A 83 -6.43 -34.64 -20.80
CA ASP A 83 -7.36 -34.73 -21.93
C ASP A 83 -6.64 -34.62 -23.29
N TYR A 84 -5.45 -34.04 -23.31
CA TYR A 84 -4.64 -33.82 -24.53
C TYR A 84 -3.52 -34.84 -24.75
N TYR A 85 -3.27 -35.74 -23.79
CA TYR A 85 -2.30 -36.83 -23.88
C TYR A 85 -2.97 -38.19 -23.64
#